data_AF-A0A7X7BP81-F1
#
_entry.id   AF-A0A7X7BP81-F1
#
_cell.length_a   1.000
_cell.length_b   1.000
_cell.length_c   1.000
_cell.angle_alpha   90.00
_cell.angle_beta   90.00
_cell.angle_gamma   90.00
#
_symmetry.space_group_name_H-M   'P 1'
#
loop_
_entity.id
_entity.type
_entity.pdbx_description
1 polymer ?
#
loop_
_entity_poly.entity_id
_entity_poly.type
_entity_poly.pdbx_seq_one_letter_code
_entity_poly.pdbx_strand_id
1 'polypeptide(L)'
;AEVAGAVGAAVSSFSMKYSVWITPMKGDIFRVHLPEGICDYDDLGTAVEKAESYMAPWICERARRTGAENPIVESSRIDEKAETSGGTKVHLWTEIFYSVRDRKKSSFKGELI
;
A
#
# COMPACT_ATOMS: atom_id res chain seq x y z
N ALA A 1 45.30 -11.04 -12.06
CA ALA A 1 43.88 -11.29 -12.37
C ALA A 1 43.17 -9.96 -12.26
N GLU A 2 42.96 -9.27 -13.38
CA GLU A 2 42.18 -8.04 -13.44
C GLU A 2 40.71 -8.45 -13.50
N VAL A 3 39.97 -8.13 -12.44
CA VAL A 3 38.52 -8.32 -12.42
C VAL A 3 37.92 -7.16 -13.20
N ALA A 4 37.45 -7.45 -14.40
CA ALA A 4 36.63 -6.54 -15.18
C ALA A 4 35.41 -6.13 -14.34
N GLY A 5 35.36 -4.87 -13.95
CA GLY A 5 34.22 -4.29 -13.26
C GLY A 5 32.98 -4.42 -14.13
N ALA A 6 32.02 -5.23 -13.69
CA ALA A 6 30.64 -5.09 -14.12
C ALA A 6 30.06 -3.81 -13.50
N VAL A 7 30.54 -2.65 -13.93
CA VAL A 7 29.90 -1.36 -13.68
C VAL A 7 28.79 -1.23 -14.72
N GLY A 8 27.73 -2.01 -14.52
CA GLY A 8 26.56 -2.05 -15.40
C GLY A 8 25.31 -1.68 -14.62
N ALA A 9 25.02 -0.39 -14.53
CA ALA A 9 23.68 0.19 -14.33
C ALA A 9 22.76 -0.50 -13.29
N ALA A 10 23.11 -0.45 -12.00
CA ALA A 10 22.10 -0.59 -10.95
C ALA A 10 21.31 0.72 -10.87
N VAL A 11 20.39 0.95 -11.82
CA VAL A 11 19.36 1.98 -11.66
C VAL A 11 18.32 1.41 -10.70
N SER A 12 18.62 1.38 -9.40
CA SER A 12 17.78 0.75 -8.39
C SER A 12 16.45 1.51 -8.27
N SER A 13 15.40 1.00 -8.90
CA SER A 13 14.05 1.54 -8.73
C SER A 13 13.53 1.19 -7.34
N PHE A 14 13.30 2.20 -6.51
CA PHE A 14 12.66 2.04 -5.21
C PHE A 14 11.18 1.66 -5.38
N SER A 15 10.75 0.57 -4.74
CA SER A 15 9.33 0.23 -4.64
C SER A 15 9.02 -0.47 -3.31
N MET A 16 7.88 -0.13 -2.70
CA MET A 16 7.37 -0.81 -1.50
C MET A 16 5.92 -1.21 -1.71
N LYS A 17 5.49 -2.29 -1.06
CA LYS A 17 4.10 -2.75 -1.06
C LYS A 17 3.67 -3.14 0.34
N TYR A 18 2.42 -2.84 0.69
CA TYR A 18 1.75 -3.25 1.91
C TYR A 18 0.30 -3.61 1.59
N SER A 19 -0.31 -4.45 2.42
CA SER A 19 -1.76 -4.60 2.42
C SER A 19 -2.34 -4.47 3.82
N VAL A 20 -3.57 -3.98 3.88
CA VAL A 20 -4.40 -3.90 5.09
C VAL A 20 -5.64 -4.74 4.86
N TRP A 21 -5.91 -5.62 5.83
CA TRP A 21 -7.09 -6.47 5.86
C TRP A 21 -8.16 -5.84 6.74
N ILE A 22 -9.40 -5.85 6.24
CA ILE A 22 -10.60 -5.48 6.97
C ILE A 22 -11.51 -6.70 6.96
N THR A 23 -11.81 -7.23 8.14
CA THR A 23 -12.61 -8.45 8.29
C THR A 23 -13.90 -8.15 9.05
N PRO A 24 -15.06 -8.59 8.55
CA PRO A 24 -16.31 -8.52 9.31
C PRO A 24 -16.25 -9.50 10.49
N MET A 25 -16.70 -9.03 11.64
CA MET A 25 -16.73 -9.76 12.90
C MET A 25 -18.19 -10.11 13.28
N LYS A 26 -18.40 -10.62 14.50
CA LYS A 26 -19.75 -10.77 15.05
C LYS A 26 -20.31 -9.42 15.48
N GLY A 27 -21.61 -9.22 15.26
CA GLY A 27 -22.18 -7.87 15.26
C GLY A 27 -21.70 -7.13 14.01
N ASP A 28 -22.27 -5.98 13.70
CA ASP A 28 -21.94 -5.22 12.48
C ASP A 28 -20.55 -4.53 12.57
N ILE A 29 -19.55 -5.22 13.14
CA ILE A 29 -18.20 -4.73 13.41
C ILE A 29 -17.26 -5.15 12.28
N PHE A 30 -16.43 -4.22 11.83
CA PHE A 30 -15.36 -4.40 10.86
C PHE A 30 -14.02 -4.15 11.54
N ARG A 31 -13.16 -5.18 11.57
CA ARG A 31 -11.83 -5.13 12.17
C ARG A 31 -10.77 -4.84 11.12
N VAL A 32 -10.06 -3.74 11.30
CA VAL A 32 -8.92 -3.31 10.49
C VAL A 32 -7.61 -3.78 11.12
N HIS A 33 -6.75 -4.40 10.32
CA HIS A 33 -5.41 -4.84 10.72
C HIS A 33 -4.35 -3.85 10.22
N LEU A 34 -3.95 -2.93 11.09
CA LEU A 34 -2.94 -1.90 10.83
C LEU A 34 -1.55 -2.37 11.29
N PRO A 35 -0.47 -1.74 10.80
CA PRO A 35 0.89 -1.98 11.27
C PRO A 35 1.08 -1.82 12.79
N GLU A 36 0.32 -0.93 13.43
CA GLU A 36 0.39 -0.68 14.88
C GLU A 36 -0.56 -1.56 15.70
N GLY A 37 -1.47 -2.30 15.06
CA GLY A 37 -2.41 -3.17 15.77
C GLY A 37 -3.77 -3.27 15.07
N ILE A 38 -4.78 -3.65 15.85
CA ILE A 38 -6.16 -3.81 15.36
C ILE A 38 -7.03 -2.63 15.79
N CYS A 39 -7.97 -2.24 14.93
CA CYS A 39 -9.01 -1.25 15.23
C CYS A 39 -10.36 -1.76 14.74
N ASP A 40 -11.39 -1.60 15.54
CA ASP A 40 -12.74 -2.07 15.24
C ASP A 40 -13.65 -0.85 14.94
N TYR A 41 -14.52 -0.99 13.94
CA TYR A 41 -15.47 0.05 13.50
C TYR A 41 -16.84 -0.57 13.22
N ASP A 42 -17.90 0.19 13.38
CA ASP A 42 -19.28 -0.30 13.21
C ASP A 42 -19.76 -0.26 11.75
N ASP A 43 -18.92 0.23 10.82
CA ASP A 43 -19.25 0.26 9.40
C ASP A 43 -18.00 0.15 8.51
N LEU A 44 -18.18 -0.51 7.36
CA LEU A 44 -17.11 -0.75 6.39
C LEU A 44 -16.55 0.56 5.80
N GLY A 45 -17.39 1.58 5.62
CA GLY A 45 -16.99 2.86 5.04
C GLY A 45 -15.96 3.58 5.91
N THR A 46 -16.29 3.73 7.19
CA THR A 46 -15.41 4.29 8.22
C THR A 46 -14.16 3.44 8.39
N ALA A 47 -14.28 2.11 8.42
CA ALA A 47 -13.12 1.22 8.51
C ALA A 47 -12.11 1.48 7.38
N VAL A 48 -12.60 1.65 6.15
CA VAL A 48 -11.76 1.95 4.98
C VAL A 48 -11.20 3.37 5.05
N GLU A 49 -12.02 4.38 5.35
CA GLU A 49 -11.57 5.77 5.44
C GLU A 49 -10.44 5.91 6.48
N LYS A 50 -10.60 5.27 7.65
CA LYS A 50 -9.59 5.29 8.71
C LYS A 50 -8.34 4.51 8.33
N ALA A 51 -8.48 3.37 7.66
CA ALA A 51 -7.35 2.62 7.13
C ALA A 51 -6.53 3.46 6.12
N GLU A 52 -7.19 4.11 5.16
CA GLU A 52 -6.51 4.95 4.16
C GLU A 52 -5.86 6.18 4.78
N SER A 53 -6.57 6.85 5.70
CA SER A 53 -6.06 8.04 6.42
C SER A 53 -4.83 7.71 7.26
N TYR A 54 -4.76 6.51 7.84
CA TYR A 54 -3.60 6.05 8.61
C TYR A 54 -2.46 5.59 7.69
N MET A 55 -2.76 4.74 6.71
CA MET A 55 -1.74 4.05 5.92
C MET A 55 -1.01 4.96 4.96
N ALA A 56 -1.69 5.93 4.33
CA ALA A 56 -1.07 6.83 3.36
C ALA A 56 0.12 7.60 3.95
N PRO A 57 0.00 8.31 5.09
CA PRO A 57 1.16 8.96 5.72
C PRO A 57 2.17 7.95 6.28
N TRP A 58 1.70 6.84 6.87
CA TRP A 58 2.57 5.83 7.48
C TRP A 58 3.54 5.21 6.45
N ILE A 59 3.02 4.77 5.31
CA ILE A 59 3.83 4.12 4.26
C ILE A 59 4.73 5.12 3.53
N CYS A 60 4.29 6.38 3.39
CA CYS A 60 5.07 7.46 2.82
C CYS A 60 6.28 7.81 3.69
N GLU A 61 6.07 7.97 5.01
CA GLU A 61 7.16 8.23 5.96
C GLU A 61 8.13 7.05 6.01
N ARG A 62 7.61 5.81 6.02
CA ARG A 62 8.44 4.61 5.94
C ARG A 62 9.29 4.59 4.67
N ALA A 63 8.72 4.96 3.53
CA ALA A 63 9.44 5.02 2.26
C ALA A 63 10.60 6.04 2.30
N ARG A 64 10.39 7.22 2.89
CA ARG A 64 11.45 8.22 3.07
C ARG A 64 12.60 7.70 3.93
N ARG A 65 12.28 7.04 5.04
CA ARG A 65 13.29 6.44 5.93
C ARG A 65 14.13 5.36 5.24
N THR A 66 13.58 4.73 4.21
CA THR A 66 14.27 3.72 3.38
C THR A 66 14.97 4.30 2.15
N GLY A 67 14.99 5.63 1.99
CA GLY A 67 15.76 6.33 0.96
C GLY A 67 14.95 6.88 -0.21
N ALA A 68 13.61 6.83 -0.19
CA ALA A 68 12.80 7.51 -1.20
C ALA A 68 12.85 9.03 -1.02
N GLU A 69 13.15 9.78 -2.08
CA GLU A 69 13.19 11.25 -2.01
C GLU A 69 11.80 11.87 -2.20
N ASN A 70 11.03 11.35 -3.16
CA ASN A 70 9.72 11.86 -3.59
C ASN A 70 8.71 10.69 -3.70
N PRO A 71 8.38 10.02 -2.59
CA PRO A 71 7.47 8.88 -2.62
C PRO A 71 6.07 9.29 -3.11
N ILE A 72 5.55 8.50 -4.04
CA ILE A 72 4.17 8.53 -4.51
C ILE A 72 3.49 7.27 -3.99
N VAL A 73 2.42 7.44 -3.22
CA VAL A 73 1.59 6.34 -2.70
C VAL A 73 0.39 6.15 -3.61
N GLU A 74 0.15 4.92 -4.02
CA GLU A 74 -1.03 4.50 -4.78
C GLU A 74 -1.73 3.40 -3.98
N SER A 75 -3.07 3.43 -3.97
CA SER A 75 -3.88 2.41 -3.32
C SER A 75 -4.88 1.77 -4.29
N SER A 76 -5.22 0.50 -4.02
CA SER A 76 -6.30 -0.21 -4.68
C SER A 76 -7.04 -1.09 -3.67
N ARG A 77 -8.36 -1.08 -3.74
CA ARG A 77 -9.24 -1.80 -2.81
C ARG A 77 -9.94 -2.96 -3.52
N ILE A 78 -10.01 -4.10 -2.85
CA ILE A 78 -10.79 -5.27 -3.25
C ILE A 78 -11.79 -5.58 -2.14
N ASP A 79 -13.07 -5.67 -2.50
CA ASP A 79 -14.14 -6.09 -1.60
C ASP A 79 -14.67 -7.45 -2.03
N GLU A 80 -14.52 -8.45 -1.18
CA GLU A 80 -15.07 -9.77 -1.43
C GLU A 80 -16.45 -9.91 -0.78
N LYS A 81 -17.40 -10.45 -1.56
CA LYS A 81 -18.77 -10.68 -1.12
C LYS A 81 -19.22 -12.06 -1.60
N ALA A 82 -19.95 -12.77 -0.77
CA ALA A 82 -20.58 -14.03 -1.15
C ALA A 82 -22.11 -13.90 -1.19
N GLU A 83 -22.73 -14.66 -2.05
CA GLU A 83 -24.19 -14.83 -2.06
C GLU A 83 -24.55 -16.10 -1.28
N THR A 84 -25.45 -15.96 -0.32
CA THR A 84 -26.00 -17.08 0.43
C THR A 84 -27.06 -17.82 -0.38
N SER A 85 -27.42 -19.04 0.01
CA SER A 85 -28.48 -19.83 -0.64
C SER A 85 -29.86 -19.13 -0.66
N GLY A 86 -30.07 -18.13 0.20
CA GLY A 86 -31.28 -17.29 0.23
C GLY A 86 -31.18 -15.98 -0.57
N GLY A 87 -30.16 -15.81 -1.41
CA GLY A 87 -29.97 -14.60 -2.24
C GLY A 87 -29.45 -13.37 -1.48
N THR A 88 -29.13 -13.51 -0.19
CA THR A 88 -28.54 -12.42 0.60
C THR A 88 -27.04 -12.33 0.31
N LYS A 89 -26.56 -11.13 -0.01
CA LYS A 89 -25.13 -10.85 -0.18
C LYS A 89 -24.50 -10.52 1.17
N VAL A 90 -23.51 -11.31 1.56
CA VAL A 90 -22.70 -11.10 2.76
C VAL A 90 -21.32 -10.62 2.37
N HIS A 91 -20.79 -9.64 3.10
CA HIS A 91 -19.41 -9.22 2.93
C HIS A 91 -18.49 -10.23 3.61
N LEU A 92 -17.39 -10.62 2.95
CA LEU A 92 -16.44 -11.58 3.48
C LEU A 92 -15.18 -10.92 4.02
N TRP A 93 -14.62 -9.98 3.27
CA TRP A 93 -13.44 -9.20 3.66
C TRP A 93 -13.20 -8.07 2.65
N THR A 94 -12.43 -7.09 3.08
CA THR A 94 -11.83 -6.06 2.21
C THR A 94 -10.32 -6.10 2.38
N GLU A 95 -9.59 -6.03 1.26
CA GLU A 95 -8.13 -5.83 1.26
C GLU A 95 -7.80 -4.52 0.54
N ILE A 96 -7.00 -3.67 1.19
CA ILE A 96 -6.48 -2.46 0.57
C ILE A 96 -4.98 -2.65 0.34
N PHE A 97 -4.59 -2.67 -0.92
CA PHE A 97 -3.19 -2.70 -1.32
C PHE A 97 -2.66 -1.29 -1.43
N TYR A 98 -1.48 -1.07 -0.87
CA TYR A 98 -0.71 0.15 -1.00
C TYR A 98 0.58 -0.18 -1.75
N SER A 99 0.90 0.62 -2.75
CA SER A 99 2.20 0.59 -3.40
C SER A 99 2.83 1.97 -3.33
N VAL A 100 4.14 2.01 -3.11
CA VAL A 100 4.92 3.24 -3.13
C VAL A 100 5.97 3.13 -4.20
N ARG A 101 6.08 4.17 -5.02
CA ARG A 101 7.13 4.35 -6.02
C ARG A 101 7.83 5.68 -5.75
N ASP A 102 9.12 5.78 -6.09
CA ASP A 102 9.82 7.05 -6.00
C ASP A 102 9.81 7.77 -7.35
N ARG A 103 9.46 9.05 -7.35
CA ARG A 103 9.49 9.87 -8.56
C ARG A 103 10.95 10.23 -8.87
N LYS A 104 11.53 9.63 -9.90
CA LYS A 104 12.85 10.04 -10.42
C LYS A 104 12.80 11.52 -10.83
N LYS A 105 13.75 12.33 -10.37
CA LYS A 105 14.13 13.57 -11.08
C LYS A 105 14.86 13.14 -12.36
N SER A 106 14.39 13.53 -13.54
CA SER A 106 15.22 13.42 -14.73
C SER A 106 16.33 14.47 -14.64
N SER A 107 17.53 14.04 -14.27
CA SER A 107 18.74 14.84 -14.49
C SER A 107 19.29 14.46 -15.87
N PHE A 108 18.63 14.91 -16.93
CA PHE A 108 19.25 14.94 -18.25
C PHE A 108 19.93 16.30 -18.39
N LYS A 109 21.20 16.36 -17.98
CA LYS A 109 22.10 17.46 -18.35
C LYS A 109 23.02 16.91 -19.45
N GLY A 110 22.47 16.81 -20.66
CA GLY A 110 23.28 16.61 -21.85
C GLY A 110 23.90 17.95 -22.20
N GLU A 111 25.17 18.14 -21.85
CA GLU A 111 25.99 19.18 -22.46
C GLU A 111 26.08 18.90 -23.96
N LEU A 112 25.60 19.85 -24.74
CA LEU A 112 25.87 19.96 -26.16
C LEU A 112 27.27 20.57 -26.29
N ILE A 113 28.25 19.76 -26.70
CA ILE A 113 29.53 20.22 -27.24
C ILE A 113 29.66 19.68 -28.66
#